data_AF-B0DQU1-F1
#
_entry.id   AF-B0DQU1-F1
#
_cell.length_a   1.000
_cell.length_b   1.000
_cell.length_c   1.000
_cell.angle_alpha   90.00
_cell.angle_beta   90.00
_cell.angle_gamma   90.00
#
_symmetry.space_group_name_H-M   'P 1'
#
loop_
_entity.id
_entity.type
_entity.pdbx_description
1 polymer ?
#
loop_
_entity_poly.entity_id
_entity_poly.type
_entity_poly.pdbx_seq_one_letter_code
_entity_poly.pdbx_strand_id
1 'polypeptide(L)'
;MNSNNAEALLEEENLARRKVVEAAHAVTSAEDHLENLKLLKKKRRAGATKFAFEKAEEAHAKALKEHEELVQIHALKEAALVMAQQVPVIAPGAQIVSDPPALNTANNASSTIPLPPASVHVPCSMFPSSQGNMDTSPSFDASIPPISPDAMNIDTHEVPPPALASGPVIPESVAPMGMSDVNMHQDTGNEVSLDLEREFRKLLELSEKQLMNDPSGVYREYISVLDGYEATAASHRSELHRLEGLLNDWGMGKGIPATYDKLSADRMLKEATHSMGEARDKLEQAEKQYKEFLNSVQVDCRSSALREVLQLTQDQMTTKGVGVVEAGKWKGLFHLAEDELREVDEQALFAFRLGVSNVEPPPKKKMKGTQKAKKGKGEKVGKVDNGDKKPTEALAVREQWIEMSPEEQAKLQDAAEAAIDRYLTSGTAIEPSLKRKIREIVDLAPRAGTTSRELSLYILERTYQICRHHGRYRTEDSFAKHDTVISIEGVGYRKDYTCRAAEGHLDCGCSIELALFDFFWFKTWSVGLSHPNVTIREDLKCDTIPPRLRSFFAEAYKFIGMVTLDDLFALKWGTEGCHNRLRLLQIARMTEYLQLQGVSVPGFLGEQEYEVDAGVVA
;
A
#
# COMPACT_ATOMS: atom_id res chain seq x y z
N MET A 1 -57.07 -2.14 48.39
CA MET A 1 -56.05 -2.35 47.33
C MET A 1 -54.98 -3.25 47.92
N ASN A 2 -54.72 -4.42 47.32
CA ASN A 2 -53.75 -5.38 47.84
C ASN A 2 -52.33 -4.78 47.72
N SER A 3 -51.71 -4.49 48.86
CA SER A 3 -50.30 -4.06 48.96
C SER A 3 -49.36 -4.96 48.17
N ASN A 4 -49.69 -6.26 48.07
CA ASN A 4 -48.88 -7.27 47.39
C ASN A 4 -48.72 -7.03 45.88
N ASN A 5 -49.65 -6.32 45.22
CA ASN A 5 -49.54 -6.04 43.79
C ASN A 5 -48.61 -4.86 43.49
N ALA A 6 -48.52 -3.88 44.39
CA ALA A 6 -47.62 -2.74 44.23
C ALA A 6 -46.15 -3.17 44.44
N GLU A 7 -45.92 -4.10 45.36
CA GLU A 7 -44.60 -4.67 45.64
C GLU A 7 -44.09 -5.52 44.47
N ALA A 8 -44.95 -6.36 43.88
CA ALA A 8 -44.61 -7.15 42.69
C ALA A 8 -44.28 -6.27 41.46
N LEU A 9 -45.01 -5.16 41.26
CA LEU A 9 -44.75 -4.22 40.17
C LEU A 9 -43.47 -3.41 40.36
N LEU A 10 -43.17 -3.02 41.61
CA LEU A 10 -41.90 -2.38 41.96
C LEU A 10 -40.73 -3.35 41.78
N GLU A 11 -40.94 -4.65 42.03
CA GLU A 11 -39.94 -5.69 41.80
C GLU A 11 -39.69 -5.92 40.30
N GLU A 12 -40.74 -5.91 39.48
CA GLU A 12 -40.66 -5.98 38.02
C GLU A 12 -39.98 -4.75 37.40
N GLU A 13 -40.25 -3.54 37.91
CA GLU A 13 -39.57 -2.30 37.54
C GLU A 13 -38.06 -2.37 37.89
N ASN A 14 -37.74 -2.76 39.12
CA ASN A 14 -36.35 -2.91 39.56
C ASN A 14 -35.62 -4.02 38.79
N LEU A 15 -36.35 -5.02 38.28
CA LEU A 15 -35.82 -6.04 37.39
C LEU A 15 -35.56 -5.48 35.99
N ALA A 16 -36.48 -4.69 35.42
CA ALA A 16 -36.29 -4.03 34.13
C ALA A 16 -35.12 -3.03 34.16
N ARG A 17 -35.00 -2.22 35.21
CA ARG A 17 -33.84 -1.34 35.45
C ARG A 17 -32.54 -2.13 35.56
N ARG A 18 -32.52 -3.23 36.33
CA ARG A 18 -31.35 -4.13 36.40
C ARG A 18 -30.97 -4.68 35.03
N LYS A 19 -31.94 -5.10 34.21
CA LYS A 19 -31.69 -5.63 32.86
C LYS A 19 -31.07 -4.59 31.92
N VAL A 20 -31.53 -3.35 31.94
CA VAL A 20 -30.95 -2.27 31.12
C VAL A 20 -29.51 -1.97 31.57
N VAL A 21 -29.26 -1.95 32.88
CA VAL A 21 -27.91 -1.75 33.44
C VAL A 21 -26.99 -2.94 33.11
N GLU A 22 -27.48 -4.18 33.20
CA GLU A 22 -26.74 -5.40 32.82
C GLU A 22 -26.38 -5.39 31.32
N ALA A 23 -27.32 -5.02 30.45
CA ALA A 23 -27.07 -4.89 29.01
C ALA A 23 -26.04 -3.79 28.70
N ALA A 24 -26.12 -2.63 29.38
CA ALA A 24 -25.14 -1.56 29.26
C ALA A 24 -23.74 -2.01 29.74
N HIS A 25 -23.67 -2.82 30.81
CA HIS A 25 -22.43 -3.41 31.30
C HIS A 25 -21.83 -4.42 30.31
N ALA A 26 -22.66 -5.26 29.67
CA ALA A 26 -22.21 -6.22 28.66
C ALA A 26 -21.61 -5.53 27.43
N VAL A 27 -22.21 -4.43 26.96
CA VAL A 27 -21.66 -3.61 25.86
C VAL A 27 -20.31 -3.00 26.25
N THR A 28 -20.18 -2.51 27.49
CA THR A 28 -18.92 -1.96 28.01
C THR A 28 -17.84 -3.06 28.11
N SER A 29 -18.20 -4.28 28.50
CA SER A 29 -17.30 -5.44 28.51
C SER A 29 -16.79 -5.80 27.11
N ALA A 30 -17.67 -5.74 26.10
CA ALA A 30 -17.27 -5.96 24.70
C ALA A 30 -16.27 -4.91 24.19
N GLU A 31 -16.42 -3.63 24.60
CA GLU A 31 -15.44 -2.57 24.30
C GLU A 31 -14.09 -2.84 24.97
N ASP A 32 -14.08 -3.25 26.25
CA ASP A 32 -12.87 -3.62 26.98
C ASP A 32 -12.14 -4.82 26.35
N HIS A 33 -12.89 -5.80 25.83
CA HIS A 33 -12.34 -6.93 25.09
C HIS A 33 -11.69 -6.49 23.77
N LEU A 34 -12.35 -5.61 23.01
CA LEU A 34 -11.81 -5.08 21.76
C LEU A 34 -10.57 -4.20 21.98
N GLU A 35 -10.54 -3.41 23.04
CA GLU A 35 -9.37 -2.61 23.40
C GLU A 35 -8.18 -3.48 23.86
N ASN A 36 -8.45 -4.56 24.59
CA ASN A 36 -7.44 -5.57 24.92
C ASN A 36 -6.87 -6.26 23.67
N LEU A 37 -7.71 -6.62 22.69
CA LEU A 37 -7.26 -7.19 21.41
C LEU A 37 -6.36 -6.22 20.63
N LYS A 38 -6.73 -4.93 20.57
CA LYS A 38 -5.89 -3.87 19.98
C LYS A 38 -4.53 -3.76 20.69
N LEU A 39 -4.52 -3.86 22.02
CA LEU A 39 -3.30 -3.82 22.83
C LEU A 39 -2.42 -5.06 22.59
N LEU A 40 -3.03 -6.24 22.44
CA LEU A 40 -2.35 -7.50 22.12
C LEU A 40 -1.70 -7.46 20.73
N LYS A 41 -2.43 -6.98 19.70
CA LYS A 41 -1.87 -6.74 18.35
C LYS A 41 -0.66 -5.80 18.41
N LYS A 42 -0.71 -4.77 19.24
CA LYS A 42 0.40 -3.82 19.46
C LYS A 42 1.60 -4.44 20.19
N LYS A 43 1.38 -5.31 21.19
CA LYS A 43 2.46 -5.98 21.95
C LYS A 43 3.12 -7.11 21.17
N ARG A 44 2.38 -7.80 20.30
CA ARG A 44 2.93 -8.85 19.42
C ARG A 44 3.83 -8.29 18.32
N ARG A 45 3.50 -7.11 17.78
CA ARG A 45 4.39 -6.30 16.93
C ARG A 45 5.67 -5.82 17.63
N ALA A 46 5.87 -6.14 18.91
CA ALA A 46 7.05 -5.81 19.70
C ALA A 46 7.73 -7.06 20.31
N GLY A 47 7.46 -8.26 19.78
CA GLY A 47 8.20 -9.49 20.11
C GLY A 47 7.89 -10.19 21.45
N ALA A 48 6.88 -9.77 22.23
CA ALA A 48 6.54 -10.38 23.52
C ALA A 48 5.43 -11.44 23.39
N THR A 49 5.76 -12.64 22.91
CA THR A 49 4.73 -13.59 22.41
C THR A 49 4.14 -14.56 23.43
N LYS A 50 4.80 -14.91 24.54
CA LYS A 50 4.24 -15.92 25.46
C LYS A 50 3.28 -15.35 26.51
N PHE A 51 3.71 -14.32 27.26
CA PHE A 51 2.90 -13.72 28.32
C PHE A 51 1.67 -12.96 27.80
N ALA A 52 1.76 -12.40 26.59
CA ALA A 52 0.61 -11.75 25.96
C ALA A 52 -0.45 -12.78 25.52
N PHE A 53 -0.03 -13.98 25.11
CA PHE A 53 -0.91 -15.06 24.70
C PHE A 53 -1.65 -15.68 25.88
N GLU A 54 -0.93 -16.01 26.96
CA GLU A 54 -1.54 -16.51 28.21
C GLU A 54 -2.60 -15.54 28.77
N LYS A 55 -2.35 -14.22 28.69
CA LYS A 55 -3.31 -13.20 29.16
C LYS A 55 -4.50 -13.00 28.22
N ALA A 56 -4.34 -13.29 26.92
CA ALA A 56 -5.42 -13.24 25.94
C ALA A 56 -6.35 -14.45 26.08
N GLU A 57 -5.78 -15.64 26.25
CA GLU A 57 -6.53 -16.86 26.57
C GLU A 57 -7.30 -16.71 27.88
N GLU A 58 -6.67 -16.12 28.92
CA GLU A 58 -7.33 -15.85 30.19
C GLU A 58 -8.51 -14.86 30.04
N ALA A 59 -8.34 -13.80 29.24
CA ALA A 59 -9.42 -12.85 28.97
C ALA A 59 -10.56 -13.47 28.14
N HIS A 60 -10.25 -14.28 27.13
CA HIS A 60 -11.24 -14.97 26.31
C HIS A 60 -12.00 -16.04 27.10
N ALA A 61 -11.30 -16.82 27.94
CA ALA A 61 -11.91 -17.80 28.83
C ALA A 61 -12.85 -17.11 29.85
N LYS A 62 -12.46 -15.93 30.35
CA LYS A 62 -13.32 -15.12 31.22
C LYS A 62 -14.58 -14.64 30.48
N ALA A 63 -14.44 -14.15 29.25
CA ALA A 63 -15.57 -13.69 28.43
C ALA A 63 -16.57 -14.81 28.13
N LEU A 64 -16.08 -15.99 27.74
CA LEU A 64 -16.90 -17.17 27.50
C LEU A 64 -17.66 -17.59 28.76
N LYS A 65 -17.00 -17.56 29.92
CA LYS A 65 -17.63 -17.88 31.19
C LYS A 65 -18.74 -16.89 31.55
N GLU A 66 -18.49 -15.58 31.38
CA GLU A 66 -19.50 -14.54 31.62
C GLU A 66 -20.69 -14.66 30.65
N HIS A 67 -20.43 -15.02 29.40
CA HIS A 67 -21.48 -15.30 28.42
C HIS A 67 -22.31 -16.54 28.80
N GLU A 68 -21.65 -17.63 29.21
CA GLU A 68 -22.31 -18.87 29.62
C GLU A 68 -23.17 -18.67 30.87
N GLU A 69 -22.71 -17.87 31.85
CA GLU A 69 -23.49 -17.44 33.01
C GLU A 69 -24.72 -16.61 32.60
N LEU A 70 -24.58 -15.68 31.66
CA LEU A 70 -25.71 -14.90 31.13
C LEU A 70 -26.74 -15.78 30.41
N VAL A 71 -26.31 -16.75 29.61
CA VAL A 71 -27.18 -17.71 28.93
C VAL A 71 -27.94 -18.57 29.94
N GLN A 72 -27.28 -19.06 31.00
CA GLN A 72 -27.94 -19.84 32.06
C GLN A 72 -28.97 -19.00 32.84
N ILE A 73 -28.64 -17.74 33.15
CA ILE A 73 -29.58 -16.81 33.78
C ILE A 73 -30.79 -16.58 32.88
N HIS A 74 -30.60 -16.46 31.57
CA HIS A 74 -31.69 -16.31 30.61
C HIS A 74 -32.59 -17.55 30.58
N ALA A 75 -32.00 -18.75 30.48
CA ALA A 75 -32.73 -20.01 30.47
C ALA A 75 -33.57 -20.23 31.75
N LEU A 76 -33.02 -19.91 32.92
CA LEU A 76 -33.75 -19.99 34.20
C LEU A 76 -34.91 -18.98 34.26
N LYS A 77 -34.74 -17.79 33.68
CA LYS A 77 -35.78 -16.76 33.62
C LYS A 77 -36.89 -17.12 32.64
N GLU A 78 -36.57 -17.71 31.49
CA GLU A 78 -37.58 -18.28 30.57
C GLU A 78 -38.36 -19.41 31.24
N ALA A 79 -37.69 -20.32 31.94
CA ALA A 79 -38.36 -21.38 32.70
C ALA A 79 -39.31 -20.82 33.78
N ALA A 80 -38.90 -19.76 34.48
CA ALA A 80 -39.75 -19.10 35.48
C ALA A 80 -40.97 -18.40 34.86
N LEU A 81 -40.82 -17.77 33.68
CA LEU A 81 -41.91 -17.17 32.93
C LEU A 81 -42.93 -18.23 32.45
N VAL A 82 -42.43 -19.36 31.94
CA VAL A 82 -43.29 -20.50 31.55
C VAL A 82 -44.03 -21.06 32.76
N MET A 83 -43.39 -21.18 33.93
CA MET A 83 -44.05 -21.60 35.16
C MET A 83 -45.09 -20.60 35.67
N ALA A 84 -44.82 -19.30 35.57
CA ALA A 84 -45.77 -18.25 35.94
C ALA A 84 -47.02 -18.25 35.05
N GLN A 85 -46.86 -18.58 33.76
CA GLN A 85 -47.98 -18.73 32.82
C GLN A 85 -48.80 -20.01 33.02
N GLN A 86 -48.25 -21.01 33.72
CA GLN A 86 -48.96 -22.23 34.08
C GLN A 86 -49.74 -22.14 35.40
N VAL A 87 -49.70 -20.99 36.09
CA VAL A 87 -50.53 -20.79 37.29
C VAL A 87 -52.00 -20.68 36.84
N PRO A 88 -52.88 -21.62 37.20
CA PRO A 88 -54.27 -21.58 36.77
C PRO A 88 -54.93 -20.33 37.36
N VAL A 89 -55.50 -19.52 36.48
CA VAL A 89 -56.33 -18.37 36.85
C VAL A 89 -57.53 -18.92 37.62
N ILE A 90 -57.47 -18.89 38.96
CA ILE A 90 -58.62 -19.16 39.80
C ILE A 90 -59.60 -18.03 39.54
N ALA A 91 -60.68 -18.35 38.81
CA ALA A 91 -61.73 -17.41 38.49
C ALA A 91 -62.28 -16.77 39.78
N PRO A 92 -62.36 -15.44 39.86
CA PRO A 92 -62.88 -14.75 41.03
C PRO A 92 -64.40 -14.92 41.06
N GLY A 93 -64.87 -15.98 41.72
CA GLY A 93 -66.30 -16.28 41.84
C GLY A 93 -66.70 -17.49 42.69
N ALA A 94 -65.76 -18.29 43.20
CA ALA A 94 -66.11 -19.38 44.12
C ALA A 94 -66.35 -18.82 45.54
N GLN A 95 -67.63 -18.64 45.88
CA GLN A 95 -68.09 -18.28 47.21
C GLN A 95 -67.60 -19.32 48.24
N ILE A 96 -66.88 -18.82 49.24
CA ILE A 96 -66.50 -19.56 50.45
C ILE A 96 -67.78 -19.73 51.27
N VAL A 97 -68.34 -20.93 51.27
CA VAL A 97 -69.31 -21.37 52.28
C VAL A 97 -68.54 -21.91 53.46
N SER A 98 -68.73 -21.22 54.58
CA SER A 98 -68.28 -21.58 55.92
C SER A 98 -68.93 -22.86 56.43
N ASP A 99 -68.14 -23.79 56.96
CA ASP A 99 -68.34 -24.44 58.27
C ASP A 99 -67.09 -25.26 58.67
N PRO A 100 -66.69 -25.28 59.96
CA PRO A 100 -65.56 -26.06 60.46
C PRO A 100 -66.01 -27.46 60.91
N PRO A 101 -65.11 -28.47 60.89
CA PRO A 101 -64.77 -29.04 62.19
C PRO A 101 -63.33 -29.54 62.37
N ALA A 102 -62.92 -29.44 63.64
CA ALA A 102 -62.16 -30.40 64.45
C ALA A 102 -60.75 -30.83 64.03
N LEU A 103 -59.81 -30.39 64.88
CA LEU A 103 -58.65 -31.12 65.41
C LEU A 103 -58.58 -32.63 65.08
N ASN A 104 -57.42 -33.05 64.57
CA ASN A 104 -56.67 -34.10 65.25
C ASN A 104 -55.16 -34.05 64.95
N THR A 105 -54.41 -34.09 66.06
CA THR A 105 -53.00 -34.39 66.29
C THR A 105 -52.43 -35.54 65.45
N ALA A 106 -51.19 -35.40 64.96
CA ALA A 106 -50.02 -36.21 65.39
C ALA A 106 -48.82 -36.12 64.43
N ASN A 107 -47.68 -35.69 64.99
CA ASN A 107 -46.33 -36.26 64.91
C ASN A 107 -45.70 -36.78 63.59
N ASN A 108 -44.54 -36.16 63.33
CA ASN A 108 -43.21 -36.75 63.07
C ASN A 108 -42.86 -37.46 61.74
N ALA A 109 -41.70 -36.99 61.26
CA ALA A 109 -40.56 -37.73 60.73
C ALA A 109 -40.53 -38.12 59.24
N SER A 110 -39.62 -37.42 58.54
CA SER A 110 -38.47 -37.95 57.78
C SER A 110 -38.66 -38.88 56.58
N SER A 111 -37.95 -38.50 55.51
CA SER A 111 -37.19 -39.35 54.58
C SER A 111 -37.80 -39.72 53.21
N THR A 112 -37.06 -39.28 52.18
CA THR A 112 -36.63 -39.98 50.95
C THR A 112 -37.60 -40.29 49.77
N ILE A 113 -37.19 -39.74 48.60
CA ILE A 113 -37.06 -40.37 47.24
C ILE A 113 -38.38 -40.55 46.45
N PRO A 114 -38.48 -40.47 45.07
CA PRO A 114 -37.46 -40.73 44.02
C PRO A 114 -37.35 -39.77 42.81
N LEU A 115 -36.20 -39.87 42.12
CA LEU A 115 -36.01 -39.54 40.70
C LEU A 115 -36.64 -40.61 39.78
N PRO A 116 -37.15 -40.24 38.59
CA PRO A 116 -37.36 -41.16 37.48
C PRO A 116 -36.26 -41.04 36.39
N PRO A 117 -36.11 -42.07 35.53
CA PRO A 117 -34.89 -42.38 34.80
C PRO A 117 -34.81 -41.80 33.38
N ALA A 118 -33.58 -41.67 32.90
CA ALA A 118 -33.22 -41.30 31.54
C ALA A 118 -33.58 -42.38 30.52
N SER A 119 -34.15 -41.98 29.37
CA SER A 119 -34.20 -42.79 28.16
C SER A 119 -33.61 -42.01 26.98
N VAL A 120 -32.53 -42.57 26.44
CA VAL A 120 -31.85 -42.15 25.22
C VAL A 120 -32.72 -42.50 24.01
N HIS A 121 -32.98 -41.53 23.14
CA HIS A 121 -33.48 -41.77 21.79
C HIS A 121 -32.73 -40.89 20.79
N VAL A 122 -31.97 -41.57 19.92
CA VAL A 122 -31.48 -41.05 18.64
C VAL A 122 -32.51 -41.42 17.58
N PRO A 123 -32.85 -40.51 16.67
CA PRO A 123 -33.06 -40.89 15.27
C PRO A 123 -32.54 -39.81 14.31
N CYS A 124 -32.27 -40.03 13.02
CA CYS A 124 -32.04 -41.17 12.15
C CYS A 124 -31.61 -40.49 10.82
N SER A 125 -30.52 -40.93 10.19
CA SER A 125 -30.09 -40.41 8.89
C SER A 125 -30.90 -41.08 7.77
N MET A 126 -31.14 -40.35 6.68
CA MET A 126 -31.69 -40.90 5.45
C MET A 126 -30.89 -40.45 4.23
N PHE A 127 -30.50 -41.46 3.42
CA PHE A 127 -30.16 -41.47 1.99
C PHE A 127 -28.70 -41.25 1.53
N PRO A 128 -28.28 -41.90 0.42
CA PRO A 128 -27.30 -42.98 0.51
C PRO A 128 -26.06 -42.82 -0.40
N SER A 129 -24.99 -43.50 0.01
CA SER A 129 -23.78 -43.69 -0.78
C SER A 129 -23.94 -44.83 -1.79
N SER A 130 -23.73 -44.55 -3.07
CA SER A 130 -23.46 -45.56 -4.09
C SER A 130 -21.94 -45.77 -4.21
N GLN A 131 -21.46 -46.89 -3.68
CA GLN A 131 -20.15 -47.45 -4.04
C GLN A 131 -20.29 -48.32 -5.29
N GLY A 132 -19.46 -48.05 -6.29
CA GLY A 132 -19.19 -48.96 -7.40
C GLY A 132 -17.68 -49.11 -7.53
N ASN A 133 -17.15 -50.24 -7.05
CA ASN A 133 -15.84 -50.75 -7.40
C ASN A 133 -15.89 -51.28 -8.84
N MET A 134 -14.94 -50.88 -9.69
CA MET A 134 -14.37 -51.74 -10.72
C MET A 134 -12.94 -51.30 -11.03
N ASP A 135 -12.01 -52.12 -10.55
CA ASP A 135 -10.89 -52.75 -11.26
C ASP A 135 -10.25 -52.13 -12.52
N THR A 136 -8.92 -52.33 -12.51
CA THR A 136 -7.95 -52.60 -13.59
C THR A 136 -7.38 -51.48 -14.45
N SER A 137 -6.04 -51.39 -14.34
CA SER A 137 -5.05 -50.73 -15.18
C SER A 137 -5.25 -50.96 -16.69
N PRO A 138 -4.58 -50.15 -17.52
CA PRO A 138 -3.39 -50.74 -18.14
C PRO A 138 -2.18 -49.82 -18.22
N SER A 139 -1.04 -50.47 -18.00
CA SER A 139 0.28 -50.15 -18.51
C SER A 139 0.24 -50.00 -20.04
N PHE A 140 0.94 -48.99 -20.57
CA PHE A 140 1.44 -49.03 -21.93
C PHE A 140 2.92 -48.65 -21.97
N ASP A 141 3.72 -49.70 -22.11
CA ASP A 141 5.03 -49.68 -22.76
C ASP A 141 4.89 -49.21 -24.21
N ALA A 142 5.77 -48.29 -24.62
CA ALA A 142 6.15 -48.15 -26.02
C ALA A 142 7.63 -47.74 -26.11
N SER A 143 8.41 -48.72 -26.53
CA SER A 143 9.85 -48.67 -26.80
C SER A 143 10.15 -48.17 -28.23
N ILE A 144 11.22 -47.37 -28.37
CA ILE A 144 12.20 -47.28 -29.49
C ILE A 144 11.76 -46.53 -30.80
N PRO A 145 12.65 -45.90 -31.63
CA PRO A 145 14.13 -45.70 -31.58
C PRO A 145 14.63 -44.23 -31.69
N PRO A 146 15.96 -44.00 -31.64
CA PRO A 146 16.60 -42.70 -31.86
C PRO A 146 16.83 -42.41 -33.35
N ILE A 147 16.79 -41.14 -33.74
CA ILE A 147 17.32 -40.66 -35.03
C ILE A 147 18.31 -39.53 -34.73
N SER A 148 19.53 -39.71 -35.21
CA SER A 148 20.61 -38.74 -35.34
C SER A 148 21.19 -38.94 -36.77
N PRO A 149 22.18 -38.16 -37.23
CA PRO A 149 22.01 -36.92 -37.99
C PRO A 149 22.64 -37.01 -39.40
N ASP A 150 22.26 -36.15 -40.34
CA ASP A 150 23.05 -35.88 -41.57
C ASP A 150 22.82 -34.39 -41.94
N ALA A 151 23.81 -33.50 -41.97
CA ALA A 151 25.02 -33.45 -42.80
C ALA A 151 24.70 -33.28 -44.30
N MET A 152 24.67 -32.03 -44.77
CA MET A 152 24.91 -31.72 -46.19
C MET A 152 25.98 -30.64 -46.33
N ASN A 153 27.15 -31.11 -46.73
CA ASN A 153 28.12 -30.42 -47.57
C ASN A 153 27.45 -29.86 -48.83
N ILE A 154 27.82 -28.65 -49.24
CA ILE A 154 27.89 -28.31 -50.66
C ILE A 154 29.24 -27.67 -50.94
N ASP A 155 29.92 -28.32 -51.89
CA ASP A 155 31.22 -28.03 -52.45
C ASP A 155 31.30 -26.71 -53.22
N THR A 156 32.52 -26.19 -53.15
CA THR A 156 33.20 -25.24 -54.03
C THR A 156 33.13 -25.59 -55.51
N HIS A 157 33.05 -24.56 -56.37
CA HIS A 157 33.64 -24.60 -57.70
C HIS A 157 34.29 -23.25 -58.07
N GLU A 158 35.61 -23.28 -58.18
CA GLU A 158 36.48 -22.30 -58.85
C GLU A 158 36.44 -22.51 -60.38
N VAL A 159 36.55 -21.44 -61.18
CA VAL A 159 37.43 -21.31 -62.38
C VAL A 159 37.75 -19.80 -62.62
N PRO A 160 38.99 -19.41 -63.03
CA PRO A 160 39.50 -18.02 -63.14
C PRO A 160 39.68 -17.56 -64.62
N PRO A 161 40.55 -16.57 -65.01
CA PRO A 161 40.72 -15.12 -64.73
C PRO A 161 40.55 -14.27 -66.05
N PRO A 162 41.05 -13.01 -66.26
CA PRO A 162 42.47 -12.62 -66.28
C PRO A 162 42.82 -11.22 -65.67
N ALA A 163 44.13 -11.05 -65.48
CA ALA A 163 44.82 -9.91 -64.85
C ALA A 163 44.97 -8.65 -65.72
N LEU A 164 45.12 -7.49 -65.07
CA LEU A 164 46.27 -6.54 -65.18
C LEU A 164 45.87 -5.14 -64.70
N ALA A 165 46.54 -4.63 -63.66
CA ALA A 165 47.27 -3.36 -63.64
C ALA A 165 47.44 -2.84 -62.19
N SER A 166 48.70 -2.62 -61.85
CA SER A 166 49.28 -2.13 -60.61
C SER A 166 48.97 -0.66 -60.29
N GLY A 167 48.64 -0.37 -59.02
CA GLY A 167 48.52 0.98 -58.44
C GLY A 167 48.44 0.90 -56.90
N PRO A 168 48.90 1.93 -56.15
CA PRO A 168 49.44 1.76 -54.80
C PRO A 168 48.39 1.64 -53.69
N VAL A 169 48.79 0.86 -52.68
CA VAL A 169 48.08 0.52 -51.45
C VAL A 169 47.74 1.76 -50.62
N ILE A 170 46.45 2.00 -50.41
CA ILE A 170 45.88 2.82 -49.32
C ILE A 170 45.13 1.83 -48.41
N PRO A 171 45.32 1.84 -47.08
CA PRO A 171 44.61 0.92 -46.20
C PRO A 171 43.14 1.33 -46.12
N GLU A 172 42.30 0.52 -46.76
CA GLU A 172 40.86 0.69 -46.84
C GLU A 172 40.18 0.30 -45.52
N SER A 173 39.24 1.15 -45.17
CA SER A 173 38.39 1.12 -44.00
C SER A 173 37.60 -0.17 -43.86
N VAL A 174 37.50 -0.62 -42.61
CA VAL A 174 36.55 -1.62 -42.11
C VAL A 174 35.16 -1.40 -42.72
N ALA A 175 34.71 -2.37 -43.52
CA ALA A 175 33.34 -2.46 -44.00
C ALA A 175 32.36 -2.60 -42.81
N PRO A 176 31.16 -2.00 -42.87
CA PRO A 176 30.17 -2.17 -41.83
C PRO A 176 29.59 -3.58 -41.92
N MET A 177 29.78 -4.35 -40.85
CA MET A 177 29.04 -5.58 -40.63
C MET A 177 27.54 -5.29 -40.67
N GLY A 178 26.83 -5.98 -41.56
CA GLY A 178 25.38 -6.07 -41.54
C GLY A 178 24.92 -6.60 -40.18
N MET A 179 24.33 -5.71 -39.38
CA MET A 179 23.55 -6.10 -38.22
C MET A 179 22.22 -6.64 -38.75
N SER A 180 22.15 -7.96 -38.86
CA SER A 180 20.88 -8.67 -38.92
C SER A 180 20.03 -8.27 -37.73
N ASP A 181 18.82 -7.78 -38.00
CA ASP A 181 17.77 -7.50 -37.01
C ASP A 181 17.59 -8.71 -36.08
N VAL A 182 18.02 -8.54 -34.83
CA VAL A 182 17.73 -9.46 -33.73
C VAL A 182 16.67 -8.82 -32.84
N ASN A 183 15.48 -9.41 -32.87
CA ASN A 183 14.41 -9.32 -31.88
C ASN A 183 13.79 -7.93 -31.63
N MET A 184 12.93 -7.52 -32.56
CA MET A 184 11.62 -7.00 -32.15
C MET A 184 10.77 -8.20 -31.73
N HIS A 185 10.44 -8.31 -30.45
CA HIS A 185 9.37 -9.20 -30.00
C HIS A 185 8.10 -8.83 -30.76
N GLN A 186 7.66 -9.71 -31.65
CA GLN A 186 6.31 -9.67 -32.19
C GLN A 186 5.37 -9.83 -31.00
N ASP A 187 4.65 -8.76 -30.72
CA ASP A 187 3.57 -8.70 -29.75
C ASP A 187 2.42 -9.58 -30.27
N THR A 188 2.54 -10.88 -30.04
CA THR A 188 1.45 -11.84 -30.23
C THR A 188 0.43 -11.57 -29.13
N GLY A 189 -0.55 -10.71 -29.42
CA GLY A 189 -1.59 -10.33 -28.47
C GLY A 189 -2.27 -11.53 -27.80
N ASN A 190 -2.26 -11.48 -26.46
CA ASN A 190 -3.46 -11.52 -25.62
C ASN A 190 -4.25 -12.81 -25.34
N GLU A 191 -3.71 -14.01 -25.54
CA GLU A 191 -4.29 -15.20 -24.86
C GLU A 191 -3.48 -15.66 -23.62
N VAL A 192 -2.17 -15.46 -23.61
CA VAL A 192 -1.30 -15.91 -22.50
C VAL A 192 -1.52 -15.09 -21.21
N SER A 193 -1.94 -13.82 -21.33
CA SER A 193 -2.12 -12.92 -20.18
C SER A 193 -3.32 -13.29 -19.29
N LEU A 194 -4.44 -13.73 -19.89
CA LEU A 194 -5.66 -14.04 -19.15
C LEU A 194 -5.56 -15.35 -18.36
N ASP A 195 -4.76 -16.30 -18.83
CA ASP A 195 -4.55 -17.57 -18.13
C ASP A 195 -3.65 -17.37 -16.89
N LEU A 196 -2.62 -16.51 -17.01
CA LEU A 196 -1.75 -16.15 -15.89
C LEU A 196 -2.49 -15.46 -14.75
N GLU A 197 -3.37 -14.50 -15.05
CA GLU A 197 -4.17 -13.83 -14.02
C GLU A 197 -5.11 -14.81 -13.30
N ARG A 198 -5.74 -15.72 -14.05
CA ARG A 198 -6.63 -16.73 -13.47
C ARG A 198 -5.88 -17.68 -12.54
N GLU A 199 -4.71 -18.14 -12.97
CA GLU A 199 -3.87 -19.00 -12.15
C GLU A 199 -3.31 -18.28 -10.94
N PHE A 200 -2.89 -17.02 -11.08
CA PHE A 200 -2.48 -16.19 -9.95
C PHE A 200 -3.58 -16.09 -8.90
N ARG A 201 -4.82 -15.77 -9.31
CA ARG A 201 -5.98 -15.73 -8.39
C ARG A 201 -6.21 -17.06 -7.70
N LYS A 202 -6.09 -18.18 -8.43
CA LYS A 202 -6.24 -19.53 -7.87
C LYS A 202 -5.16 -19.84 -6.81
N LEU A 203 -3.92 -19.45 -7.06
CA LEU A 203 -2.82 -19.61 -6.09
C LEU A 203 -3.04 -18.74 -4.85
N LEU A 204 -3.43 -17.49 -5.04
CA LEU A 204 -3.71 -16.57 -3.95
C LEU A 204 -4.87 -17.07 -3.07
N GLU A 205 -5.99 -17.46 -3.68
CA GLU A 205 -7.14 -18.03 -2.95
C GLU A 205 -6.78 -19.31 -2.20
N LEU A 206 -5.89 -20.14 -2.76
CA LEU A 206 -5.43 -21.37 -2.12
C LEU A 206 -4.58 -21.06 -0.88
N SER A 207 -3.62 -20.13 -0.99
CA SER A 207 -2.80 -19.70 0.15
C SER A 207 -3.63 -19.01 1.23
N GLU A 208 -4.58 -18.15 0.86
CA GLU A 208 -5.50 -17.54 1.84
C GLU A 208 -6.32 -18.62 2.57
N LYS A 209 -6.89 -19.58 1.85
CA LYS A 209 -7.61 -20.70 2.47
C LYS A 209 -6.71 -21.54 3.37
N GLN A 210 -5.46 -21.78 3.00
CA GLN A 210 -4.52 -22.52 3.83
C GLN A 210 -4.20 -21.78 5.12
N LEU A 211 -3.92 -20.47 5.05
CA LEU A 211 -3.66 -19.62 6.20
C LEU A 211 -4.86 -19.52 7.16
N MET A 212 -6.08 -19.48 6.62
CA MET A 212 -7.31 -19.44 7.42
C MET A 212 -7.65 -20.79 8.07
N ASN A 213 -7.30 -21.91 7.42
CA ASN A 213 -7.61 -23.25 7.89
C ASN A 213 -6.49 -23.90 8.72
N ASP A 214 -5.30 -23.28 8.80
CA ASP A 214 -4.21 -23.76 9.63
C ASP A 214 -4.68 -23.84 11.10
N PRO A 215 -4.73 -25.06 11.70
CA PRO A 215 -5.22 -25.23 13.05
C PRO A 215 -4.30 -24.57 14.10
N SER A 216 -3.05 -24.29 13.75
CA SER A 216 -2.08 -23.53 14.54
C SER A 216 -1.97 -22.05 14.12
N GLY A 217 -2.76 -21.67 13.11
CA GLY A 217 -2.70 -20.39 12.44
C GLY A 217 -3.41 -19.28 13.22
N VAL A 218 -2.73 -18.14 13.30
CA VAL A 218 -3.21 -16.91 13.95
C VAL A 218 -4.53 -16.41 13.35
N TYR A 219 -4.77 -16.65 12.06
CA TYR A 219 -5.96 -16.17 11.38
C TYR A 219 -7.23 -16.92 11.78
N ARG A 220 -7.10 -18.19 12.14
CA ARG A 220 -8.22 -18.98 12.66
C ARG A 220 -8.74 -18.42 13.98
N GLU A 221 -7.83 -18.01 14.87
CA GLU A 221 -8.19 -17.34 16.13
C GLU A 221 -8.89 -16.00 15.87
N TYR A 222 -8.38 -15.21 14.91
CA TYR A 222 -9.03 -13.96 14.55
C TYR A 222 -10.44 -14.18 13.98
N ILE A 223 -10.64 -15.16 13.11
CA ILE A 223 -11.97 -15.52 12.60
C ILE A 223 -12.88 -15.91 13.77
N SER A 224 -12.43 -16.79 14.65
CA SER A 224 -13.22 -17.21 15.83
C SER A 224 -13.66 -16.01 16.70
N VAL A 225 -12.77 -15.04 16.91
CA VAL A 225 -13.08 -13.80 17.65
C VAL A 225 -14.08 -12.93 16.87
N LEU A 226 -13.93 -12.83 15.55
CA LEU A 226 -14.82 -12.05 14.69
C LEU A 226 -16.23 -12.66 14.66
N ASP A 227 -16.34 -13.99 14.57
CA ASP A 227 -17.60 -14.73 14.61
C ASP A 227 -18.30 -14.55 15.97
N GLY A 228 -17.54 -14.65 17.07
CA GLY A 228 -18.06 -14.40 18.42
C GLY A 228 -18.56 -12.97 18.62
N TYR A 229 -17.85 -11.99 18.06
CA TYR A 229 -18.31 -10.60 18.06
C TYR A 229 -19.60 -10.42 17.26
N GLU A 230 -19.68 -11.00 16.06
CA GLU A 230 -20.87 -10.88 15.20
C GLU A 230 -22.10 -11.51 15.85
N ALA A 231 -21.94 -12.69 16.48
CA ALA A 231 -22.99 -13.34 17.25
C ALA A 231 -23.46 -12.47 18.43
N THR A 232 -22.52 -11.86 19.16
CA THR A 232 -22.82 -10.97 20.30
C THR A 232 -23.54 -9.71 19.84
N ALA A 233 -23.06 -9.07 18.77
CA ALA A 233 -23.70 -7.89 18.18
C ALA A 233 -25.11 -8.21 17.68
N ALA A 234 -25.32 -9.37 17.03
CA ALA A 234 -26.63 -9.82 16.60
C ALA A 234 -27.60 -10.00 17.77
N SER A 235 -27.13 -10.59 18.88
CA SER A 235 -27.91 -10.72 20.12
C SER A 235 -28.31 -9.36 20.68
N HIS A 236 -27.37 -8.41 20.77
CA HIS A 236 -27.66 -7.04 21.24
C HIS A 236 -28.63 -6.28 20.34
N ARG A 237 -28.52 -6.42 19.01
CA ARG A 237 -29.48 -5.83 18.05
C ARG A 237 -30.89 -6.37 18.28
N SER A 238 -31.02 -7.68 18.46
CA SER A 238 -32.30 -8.32 18.73
C SER A 238 -32.93 -7.81 20.03
N GLU A 239 -32.13 -7.70 21.11
CA GLU A 239 -32.61 -7.21 22.40
C GLU A 239 -32.99 -5.72 22.35
N LEU A 240 -32.21 -4.87 21.66
CA LEU A 240 -32.57 -3.48 21.44
C LEU A 240 -33.91 -3.37 20.69
N HIS A 241 -34.10 -4.12 19.61
CA HIS A 241 -35.37 -4.14 18.89
C HIS A 241 -36.54 -4.60 19.77
N ARG A 242 -36.33 -5.58 20.65
CA ARG A 242 -37.35 -6.03 21.61
C ARG A 242 -37.72 -4.92 22.59
N LEU A 243 -36.72 -4.21 23.13
CA LEU A 243 -36.93 -3.09 24.06
C LEU A 243 -37.61 -1.89 23.38
N GLU A 244 -37.29 -1.60 22.10
CA GLU A 244 -37.98 -0.59 21.30
C GLU A 244 -39.46 -0.92 21.16
N GLY A 245 -39.79 -2.18 20.90
CA GLY A 245 -41.16 -2.67 20.85
C GLY A 245 -41.91 -2.38 22.16
N LEU A 246 -41.31 -2.71 23.30
CA LEU A 246 -41.90 -2.45 24.62
C LEU A 246 -42.09 -0.95 24.91
N LEU A 247 -41.10 -0.11 24.60
CA LEU A 247 -41.22 1.34 24.80
C LEU A 247 -42.30 1.96 23.90
N ASN A 248 -42.43 1.48 22.66
CA ASN A 248 -43.49 1.93 21.77
C ASN A 248 -44.87 1.55 22.32
N ASP A 249 -45.03 0.33 22.85
CA ASP A 249 -46.27 -0.08 23.51
C ASP A 249 -46.58 0.79 24.73
N TRP A 250 -45.57 1.11 25.55
CA TRP A 250 -45.73 2.02 26.69
C TRP A 250 -46.12 3.43 26.26
N GLY A 251 -45.50 3.97 25.21
CA GLY A 251 -45.87 5.27 24.64
C GLY A 251 -47.33 5.33 24.15
N MET A 252 -47.90 4.18 23.78
CA MET A 252 -49.32 4.03 23.41
C MET A 252 -50.24 3.74 24.60
N GLY A 253 -49.71 3.74 25.84
CA GLY A 253 -50.45 3.42 27.06
C GLY A 253 -50.73 1.93 27.27
N LYS A 254 -50.12 1.04 26.49
CA LYS A 254 -50.24 -0.41 26.68
C LYS A 254 -49.20 -0.89 27.69
N GLY A 255 -49.63 -1.73 28.63
CA GLY A 255 -48.71 -2.35 29.61
C GLY A 255 -48.19 -1.41 30.71
N ILE A 256 -48.63 -0.15 30.76
CA ILE A 256 -48.35 0.75 31.90
C ILE A 256 -49.35 0.42 33.01
N PRO A 257 -48.90 0.02 34.22
CA PRO A 257 -49.80 -0.21 35.34
C PRO A 257 -50.55 1.07 35.69
N ALA A 258 -51.88 0.97 35.90
CA ALA A 258 -52.74 2.11 36.22
C ALA A 258 -52.38 2.85 37.53
N THR A 259 -51.45 2.29 38.30
CA THR A 259 -50.92 2.85 39.56
C THR A 259 -49.87 3.93 39.35
N TYR A 260 -49.26 4.04 38.17
CA TYR A 260 -48.30 5.10 37.89
C TYR A 260 -49.04 6.40 37.58
N ASP A 261 -48.64 7.48 38.25
CA ASP A 261 -49.04 8.80 37.79
C ASP A 261 -48.41 9.08 36.41
N LYS A 262 -49.14 9.82 35.59
CA LYS A 262 -48.73 10.13 34.21
C LYS A 262 -47.34 10.77 34.15
N LEU A 263 -47.00 11.59 35.14
CA LEU A 263 -45.77 12.38 35.16
C LEU A 263 -44.52 11.50 35.42
N SER A 264 -44.68 10.47 36.23
CA SER A 264 -43.65 9.46 36.51
C SER A 264 -43.45 8.54 35.32
N ALA A 265 -44.54 8.08 34.68
CA ALA A 265 -44.49 7.28 33.46
C ALA A 265 -43.80 8.04 32.31
N ASP A 266 -44.13 9.31 32.09
CA ASP A 266 -43.50 10.16 31.07
C ASP A 266 -42.00 10.35 31.32
N ARG A 267 -41.59 10.51 32.60
CA ARG A 267 -40.17 10.62 32.97
C ARG A 267 -39.41 9.32 32.69
N MET A 268 -39.97 8.18 33.07
CA MET A 268 -39.36 6.87 32.83
C MET A 268 -39.23 6.58 31.33
N LEU A 269 -40.27 6.88 30.55
CA LEU A 269 -40.25 6.73 29.10
C LEU A 269 -39.13 7.59 28.48
N LYS A 270 -38.96 8.83 28.95
CA LYS A 270 -37.90 9.72 28.49
C LYS A 270 -36.50 9.20 28.86
N GLU A 271 -36.29 8.74 30.09
CA GLU A 271 -35.03 8.15 30.54
C GLU A 271 -34.69 6.88 29.75
N ALA A 272 -35.64 5.97 29.59
CA ALA A 272 -35.44 4.73 28.85
C ALA A 272 -35.16 4.98 27.35
N THR A 273 -35.89 5.93 26.73
CA THR A 273 -35.63 6.35 25.34
C THR A 273 -34.21 6.91 25.18
N HIS A 274 -33.76 7.72 26.14
CA HIS A 274 -32.42 8.26 26.14
C HIS A 274 -31.35 7.17 26.27
N SER A 275 -31.49 6.27 27.26
CA SER A 275 -30.55 5.14 27.44
C SER A 275 -30.51 4.20 26.25
N MET A 276 -31.63 4.00 25.55
CA MET A 276 -31.65 3.21 24.32
C MET A 276 -30.96 3.90 23.15
N GLY A 277 -31.08 5.22 23.05
CA GLY A 277 -30.28 6.02 22.11
C GLY A 277 -28.79 5.82 22.35
N GLU A 278 -28.34 5.95 23.60
CA GLU A 278 -26.92 5.74 23.97
C GLU A 278 -26.46 4.30 23.66
N ALA A 279 -27.29 3.29 23.93
CA ALA A 279 -26.96 1.90 23.63
C ALA A 279 -26.84 1.64 22.12
N ARG A 280 -27.70 2.27 21.31
CA ARG A 280 -27.61 2.19 19.84
C ARG A 280 -26.33 2.85 19.32
N ASP A 281 -26.01 4.05 19.80
CA ASP A 281 -24.82 4.78 19.38
C ASP A 281 -23.54 3.98 19.72
N LYS A 282 -23.49 3.35 20.90
CA LYS A 282 -22.40 2.46 21.29
C LYS A 282 -22.30 1.22 20.40
N LEU A 283 -23.43 0.59 20.07
CA LEU A 283 -23.46 -0.58 19.19
C LEU A 283 -22.96 -0.22 17.78
N GLU A 284 -23.40 0.92 17.23
CA GLU A 284 -22.93 1.43 15.94
C GLU A 284 -21.42 1.74 15.97
N GLN A 285 -20.93 2.37 17.04
CA GLN A 285 -19.51 2.61 17.23
C GLN A 285 -18.72 1.30 17.29
N ALA A 286 -19.22 0.30 18.00
CA ALA A 286 -18.59 -1.01 18.11
C ALA A 286 -18.56 -1.72 16.75
N GLU A 287 -19.65 -1.70 15.98
CA GLU A 287 -19.72 -2.27 14.62
C GLU A 287 -18.71 -1.61 13.67
N LYS A 288 -18.54 -0.29 13.77
CA LYS A 288 -17.52 0.42 13.01
C LYS A 288 -16.13 -0.08 13.34
N GLN A 289 -15.80 -0.21 14.63
CA GLN A 289 -14.50 -0.71 15.07
C GLN A 289 -14.28 -2.18 14.66
N TYR A 290 -15.33 -3.00 14.67
CA TYR A 290 -15.29 -4.37 14.16
C TYR A 290 -14.97 -4.41 12.67
N LYS A 291 -15.64 -3.59 11.84
CA LYS A 291 -15.36 -3.51 10.39
C LYS A 291 -13.92 -3.07 10.11
N GLU A 292 -13.42 -2.10 10.87
CA GLU A 292 -12.01 -1.67 10.79
C GLU A 292 -11.04 -2.81 11.16
N PHE A 293 -11.36 -3.58 12.20
CA PHE A 293 -10.55 -4.73 12.62
C PHE A 293 -10.59 -5.87 11.60
N LEU A 294 -11.78 -6.24 11.10
CA LEU A 294 -11.98 -7.24 10.05
C LEU A 294 -11.17 -6.90 8.79
N ASN A 295 -11.28 -5.66 8.31
CA ASN A 295 -10.51 -5.19 7.15
C ASN A 295 -8.99 -5.30 7.42
N SER A 296 -8.54 -4.92 8.62
CA SER A 296 -7.14 -5.08 8.99
C SER A 296 -6.68 -6.53 9.03
N VAL A 297 -7.51 -7.47 9.46
CA VAL A 297 -7.19 -8.92 9.45
C VAL A 297 -7.14 -9.45 8.03
N GLN A 298 -8.06 -9.03 7.16
CA GLN A 298 -8.08 -9.41 5.74
C GLN A 298 -6.82 -8.91 5.00
N VAL A 299 -6.42 -7.66 5.22
CA VAL A 299 -5.18 -7.10 4.66
C VAL A 299 -3.96 -7.87 5.15
N ASP A 300 -3.86 -8.14 6.46
CA ASP A 300 -2.75 -8.90 7.03
C ASP A 300 -2.71 -10.33 6.43
N CYS A 301 -3.86 -11.00 6.29
CA CYS A 301 -4.00 -12.34 5.72
C CYS A 301 -3.55 -12.37 4.25
N ARG A 302 -4.04 -11.43 3.44
CA ARG A 302 -3.69 -11.30 2.03
C ARG A 302 -2.20 -11.00 1.84
N SER A 303 -1.61 -10.12 2.66
CA SER A 303 -0.16 -9.86 2.67
C SER A 303 0.66 -11.13 2.98
N SER A 304 0.22 -11.94 3.94
CA SER A 304 0.84 -13.25 4.20
C SER A 304 0.69 -14.22 3.03
N ALA A 305 -0.50 -14.34 2.44
CA ALA A 305 -0.75 -15.23 1.31
C ALA A 305 0.11 -14.87 0.09
N LEU A 306 0.21 -13.58 -0.22
CA LEU A 306 1.05 -13.08 -1.32
C LEU A 306 2.54 -13.40 -1.11
N ARG A 307 3.04 -13.36 0.13
CA ARG A 307 4.41 -13.78 0.44
C ARG A 307 4.63 -15.28 0.22
N GLU A 308 3.65 -16.12 0.57
CA GLU A 308 3.72 -17.55 0.27
C GLU A 308 3.73 -17.82 -1.24
N VAL A 309 2.90 -17.10 -2.00
CA VAL A 309 2.88 -17.17 -3.47
C VAL A 309 4.23 -16.72 -4.06
N LEU A 310 4.82 -15.63 -3.55
CA LEU A 310 6.15 -15.18 -3.98
C LEU A 310 7.23 -16.21 -3.68
N GLN A 311 7.21 -16.82 -2.50
CA GLN A 311 8.16 -17.89 -2.15
C GLN A 311 7.97 -19.11 -3.06
N LEU A 312 6.73 -19.55 -3.27
CA LEU A 312 6.41 -20.69 -4.13
C LEU A 312 6.89 -20.45 -5.56
N THR A 313 6.58 -19.29 -6.14
CA THR A 313 7.00 -18.95 -7.50
C THR A 313 8.53 -18.86 -7.63
N GLN A 314 9.23 -18.34 -6.60
CA GLN A 314 10.68 -18.34 -6.53
C GLN A 314 11.28 -19.75 -6.46
N ASP A 315 10.71 -20.64 -5.65
CA ASP A 315 11.15 -22.03 -5.51
C ASP A 315 10.96 -22.81 -6.82
N GLN A 316 9.83 -22.58 -7.51
CA GLN A 316 9.58 -23.19 -8.82
C GLN A 316 10.57 -22.69 -9.88
N MET A 317 10.88 -21.39 -9.92
CA MET A 317 11.88 -20.84 -10.87
C MET A 317 13.29 -21.39 -10.63
N THR A 318 13.64 -21.77 -9.40
CA THR A 318 14.98 -22.27 -9.04
C THR A 318 15.10 -23.80 -9.09
N THR A 319 13.99 -24.50 -9.29
CA THR A 319 13.96 -25.95 -9.39
C THR A 319 14.70 -26.43 -10.64
N LYS A 320 15.65 -27.35 -10.48
CA LYS A 320 16.43 -27.90 -11.61
C LYS A 320 15.51 -28.67 -12.55
N GLY A 321 15.58 -28.37 -13.84
CA GLY A 321 14.84 -29.09 -14.88
C GLY A 321 13.53 -28.44 -15.32
N VAL A 322 13.19 -27.27 -14.79
CA VAL A 322 12.04 -26.50 -15.28
C VAL A 322 12.32 -26.00 -16.71
N GLY A 323 11.42 -26.33 -17.65
CA GLY A 323 11.54 -25.92 -19.04
C GLY A 323 11.42 -24.41 -19.21
N VAL A 324 12.01 -23.85 -20.27
CA VAL A 324 12.04 -22.39 -20.50
C VAL A 324 10.65 -21.75 -20.53
N VAL A 325 9.67 -22.45 -21.12
CA VAL A 325 8.27 -21.99 -21.20
C VAL A 325 7.64 -21.92 -19.80
N GLU A 326 7.87 -22.93 -18.98
CA GLU A 326 7.35 -23.02 -17.62
C GLU A 326 8.04 -22.02 -16.67
N ALA A 327 9.35 -21.79 -16.84
CA ALA A 327 10.07 -20.72 -16.14
C ALA A 327 9.50 -19.33 -16.49
N GLY A 328 9.13 -19.10 -17.75
CA GLY A 328 8.46 -17.86 -18.18
C GLY A 328 7.11 -17.66 -17.48
N LYS A 329 6.32 -18.72 -17.35
CA LYS A 329 5.05 -18.74 -16.62
C LYS A 329 5.23 -18.39 -15.14
N TRP A 330 6.14 -19.06 -14.43
CA TRP A 330 6.42 -18.79 -13.02
C TRP A 330 6.94 -17.37 -12.78
N LYS A 331 7.74 -16.84 -13.71
CA LYS A 331 8.20 -15.45 -13.68
C LYS A 331 7.04 -14.46 -13.83
N GLY A 332 6.08 -14.75 -14.72
CA GLY A 332 4.86 -13.95 -14.85
C GLY A 332 4.04 -13.91 -13.56
N LEU A 333 3.82 -15.07 -12.94
CA LEU A 333 3.11 -15.19 -11.65
C LEU A 333 3.86 -14.48 -10.50
N PHE A 334 5.20 -14.56 -10.48
CA PHE A 334 6.03 -13.84 -9.51
C PHE A 334 5.82 -12.32 -9.62
N HIS A 335 5.84 -11.76 -10.83
CA HIS A 335 5.62 -10.32 -11.02
C HIS A 335 4.20 -9.87 -10.63
N LEU A 336 3.17 -10.64 -10.96
CA LEU A 336 1.80 -10.37 -10.51
C LEU A 336 1.70 -10.34 -8.98
N ALA A 337 2.35 -11.29 -8.30
CA ALA A 337 2.39 -11.33 -6.85
C ALA A 337 3.18 -10.15 -6.24
N GLU A 338 4.26 -9.70 -6.88
CA GLU A 338 5.02 -8.51 -6.44
C GLU A 338 4.21 -7.22 -6.57
N ASP A 339 3.49 -7.04 -7.68
CA ASP A 339 2.69 -5.84 -7.91
C ASP A 339 1.49 -5.78 -6.96
N GLU A 340 0.78 -6.90 -6.75
CA GLU A 340 -0.31 -6.97 -5.77
C GLU A 340 0.20 -6.78 -4.34
N LEU A 341 1.35 -7.36 -3.97
CA LEU A 341 1.93 -7.16 -2.63
C LEU A 341 2.40 -5.72 -2.43
N ARG A 342 2.84 -5.02 -3.49
CA ARG A 342 3.17 -3.60 -3.41
C ARG A 342 1.95 -2.76 -3.03
N GLU A 343 0.79 -3.08 -3.62
CA GLU A 343 -0.47 -2.36 -3.33
C GLU A 343 -1.02 -2.67 -1.94
N VAL A 344 -0.92 -3.93 -1.49
CA VAL A 344 -1.46 -4.37 -0.20
C VAL A 344 -0.53 -4.00 0.96
N ASP A 345 0.78 -4.24 0.83
CA ASP A 345 1.78 -4.11 1.90
C ASP A 345 3.21 -3.96 1.33
N GLU A 346 3.54 -2.76 0.85
CA GLU A 346 4.86 -2.42 0.30
C GLU A 346 6.03 -2.79 1.23
N GLN A 347 5.82 -2.73 2.56
CA GLN A 347 6.84 -3.08 3.54
C GLN A 347 7.13 -4.58 3.56
N ALA A 348 6.10 -5.42 3.44
CA ALA A 348 6.25 -6.85 3.31
C ALA A 348 6.99 -7.24 2.01
N LEU A 349 6.72 -6.56 0.90
CA LEU A 349 7.47 -6.75 -0.35
C LEU A 349 8.96 -6.41 -0.17
N PHE A 350 9.25 -5.29 0.48
CA PHE A 350 10.63 -4.88 0.76
C PHE A 350 11.36 -5.90 1.66
N ALA A 351 10.68 -6.40 2.71
CA ALA A 351 11.21 -7.44 3.60
C ALA A 351 11.52 -8.74 2.87
N PHE A 352 10.59 -9.18 2.00
CA PHE A 352 10.77 -10.36 1.15
C PHE A 352 12.00 -10.24 0.26
N ARG A 353 12.18 -9.12 -0.44
CA ARG A 353 13.34 -8.87 -1.32
C ARG A 353 14.67 -8.86 -0.59
N LEU A 354 14.69 -8.45 0.69
CA LEU A 354 15.89 -8.49 1.52
C LEU A 354 16.18 -9.88 2.11
N GLY A 355 15.31 -10.87 1.90
CA GLY A 355 15.42 -12.18 2.54
C GLY A 355 15.25 -12.12 4.06
N VAL A 356 14.61 -11.07 4.58
CA VAL A 356 14.41 -10.89 6.02
C VAL A 356 13.02 -11.39 6.37
N SER A 357 12.95 -12.57 6.98
CA SER A 357 11.69 -13.24 7.32
C SER A 357 10.87 -12.52 8.42
N ASN A 358 11.45 -11.54 9.12
CA ASN A 358 10.79 -10.75 10.16
C ASN A 358 11.26 -9.29 10.15
N VAL A 359 10.60 -8.43 9.38
CA VAL A 359 10.74 -6.97 9.52
C VAL A 359 9.54 -6.48 10.31
N GLU A 360 9.76 -6.00 11.54
CA GLU A 360 8.71 -5.27 12.27
C GLU A 360 8.36 -4.01 11.47
N PRO A 361 7.07 -3.72 11.20
CA PRO A 361 6.69 -2.48 10.56
C PRO A 361 7.16 -1.31 11.43
N PRO A 362 7.80 -0.28 10.85
CA PRO A 362 8.27 0.86 11.61
C PRO A 362 7.11 1.42 12.47
N PRO A 363 7.34 1.69 13.77
CA PRO A 363 6.27 2.09 14.66
C PRO A 363 5.59 3.36 14.14
N LYS A 364 4.30 3.27 13.80
CA LYS A 364 3.47 4.45 13.46
C LYS A 364 3.53 5.42 14.64
N LYS A 365 4.30 6.51 14.49
CA LYS A 365 4.52 7.53 15.52
C LYS A 365 3.17 8.18 15.87
N LYS A 366 2.57 7.80 17.01
CA LYS A 366 1.55 8.62 17.67
C LYS A 366 2.26 9.88 18.18
N MET A 367 1.93 11.04 17.63
CA MET A 367 2.31 12.34 18.20
C MET A 367 1.85 12.38 19.65
N LYS A 368 2.79 12.32 20.59
CA LYS A 368 2.55 12.64 22.00
C LYS A 368 3.45 13.81 22.38
N GLY A 369 2.79 14.87 22.83
CA GLY A 369 3.40 16.10 23.31
C GLY A 369 4.41 15.85 24.43
N THR A 370 5.48 16.61 24.35
CA THR A 370 6.63 16.63 25.26
C THR A 370 6.26 17.10 26.66
N GLN A 371 6.61 16.31 27.68
CA GLN A 371 7.07 16.86 28.96
C GLN A 371 8.45 16.29 29.31
N LYS A 372 9.39 17.22 29.53
CA LYS A 372 10.79 17.00 29.90
C LYS A 372 10.90 16.54 31.35
N ALA A 373 11.67 15.49 31.61
CA ALA A 373 12.37 15.31 32.88
C ALA A 373 13.77 14.75 32.65
N LYS A 374 14.70 15.24 33.47
CA LYS A 374 16.17 15.26 33.28
C LYS A 374 16.84 14.04 33.95
N LYS A 375 17.94 13.62 33.33
CA LYS A 375 19.20 13.06 33.89
C LYS A 375 19.16 11.73 34.66
N GLY A 376 19.77 10.72 34.05
CA GLY A 376 20.48 9.63 34.71
C GLY A 376 21.66 9.20 33.82
N LYS A 377 22.89 9.32 34.32
CA LYS A 377 24.13 8.98 33.62
C LYS A 377 24.41 7.50 33.93
N GLY A 378 24.25 6.63 32.93
CA GLY A 378 24.45 5.18 33.05
C GLY A 378 25.12 4.64 31.80
N GLU A 379 26.12 3.81 32.03
CA GLU A 379 27.08 3.26 31.08
C GLU A 379 26.51 2.02 30.35
N LYS A 380 27.02 1.79 29.12
CA LYS A 380 27.09 0.54 28.33
C LYS A 380 25.97 0.14 27.35
N VAL A 381 26.49 -0.59 26.35
CA VAL A 381 25.90 -1.57 25.41
C VAL A 381 25.39 -1.01 24.08
N GLY A 382 25.95 -1.55 23.00
CA GLY A 382 25.78 -1.12 21.61
C GLY A 382 24.32 -1.08 21.20
N LYS A 383 23.81 0.14 21.05
CA LYS A 383 22.56 0.44 20.36
C LYS A 383 22.80 0.27 18.87
N VAL A 384 22.09 -0.66 18.25
CA VAL A 384 21.85 -0.59 16.81
C VAL A 384 20.96 0.63 16.61
N ASP A 385 21.55 1.74 16.19
CA ASP A 385 20.86 2.96 15.81
C ASP A 385 19.98 2.64 14.59
N ASN A 386 18.71 2.30 14.84
CA ASN A 386 17.64 2.46 13.86
C ASN A 386 17.40 3.96 13.70
N GLY A 387 18.36 4.61 13.03
CA GLY A 387 18.40 6.05 12.86
C GLY A 387 17.15 6.51 12.11
N ASP A 388 16.34 7.32 12.80
CA ASP A 388 15.52 8.33 12.16
C ASP A 388 16.45 9.12 11.22
N LYS A 389 16.57 8.68 9.95
CA LYS A 389 17.31 9.42 8.94
C LYS A 389 16.52 10.70 8.76
N LYS A 390 16.99 11.77 9.42
CA LYS A 390 16.44 13.11 9.28
C LYS A 390 16.18 13.35 7.79
N PRO A 391 15.01 13.88 7.41
CA PRO A 391 14.71 14.23 6.02
C PRO A 391 15.93 14.95 5.44
N THR A 392 16.35 14.53 4.26
CA THR A 392 17.48 15.21 3.61
C THR A 392 17.19 16.70 3.54
N GLU A 393 18.22 17.52 3.68
CA GLU A 393 18.07 18.98 3.73
C GLU A 393 17.34 19.55 2.49
N ALA A 394 17.36 18.84 1.36
CA ALA A 394 16.63 19.19 0.15
C ALA A 394 15.11 18.96 0.28
N LEU A 395 14.70 17.85 0.90
CA LEU A 395 13.28 17.56 1.17
C LEU A 395 12.68 18.61 2.11
N ALA A 396 13.40 19.00 3.17
CA ALA A 396 12.94 20.02 4.11
C ALA A 396 12.72 21.39 3.44
N VAL A 397 13.59 21.78 2.50
CA VAL A 397 13.43 23.04 1.73
C VAL A 397 12.16 23.00 0.87
N ARG A 398 11.84 21.83 0.30
CA ARG A 398 10.66 21.66 -0.54
C ARG A 398 9.37 21.59 0.30
N GLU A 399 9.38 20.86 1.41
CA GLU A 399 8.25 20.82 2.34
C GLU A 399 7.91 22.24 2.82
N GLN A 400 8.94 23.03 3.18
CA GLN A 400 8.75 24.44 3.51
C GLN A 400 8.09 25.24 2.39
N TRP A 401 8.48 25.01 1.12
CA TRP A 401 7.85 25.68 -0.03
C TRP A 401 6.36 25.32 -0.18
N ILE A 402 6.00 24.04 0.01
CA ILE A 402 4.61 23.57 -0.09
C ILE A 402 3.76 24.15 1.05
N GLU A 403 4.34 24.32 2.24
CA GLU A 403 3.66 24.88 3.41
C GLU A 403 3.54 26.42 3.36
N MET A 404 4.31 27.11 2.51
CA MET A 404 4.21 28.56 2.33
C MET A 404 2.88 28.96 1.69
N SER A 405 2.33 30.09 2.12
CA SER A 405 1.16 30.66 1.48
C SER A 405 1.45 31.12 0.04
N PRO A 406 0.45 31.18 -0.85
CA PRO A 406 0.65 31.63 -2.23
C PRO A 406 1.28 33.03 -2.34
N GLU A 407 0.97 33.94 -1.41
CA GLU A 407 1.58 35.27 -1.37
C GLU A 407 3.08 35.22 -1.02
N GLU A 408 3.47 34.34 -0.10
CA GLU A 408 4.87 34.14 0.26
C GLU A 408 5.65 33.46 -0.86
N GLN A 409 5.03 32.49 -1.55
CA GLN A 409 5.60 31.87 -2.74
C GLN A 409 5.83 32.91 -3.84
N ALA A 410 4.85 33.78 -4.11
CA ALA A 410 4.97 34.86 -5.09
C ALA A 410 6.09 35.85 -4.71
N LYS A 411 6.16 36.28 -3.45
CA LYS A 411 7.25 37.15 -2.97
C LYS A 411 8.63 36.51 -3.12
N LEU A 412 8.74 35.21 -2.83
CA LEU A 412 9.99 34.47 -2.98
C LEU A 412 10.36 34.27 -4.46
N GLN A 413 9.37 34.07 -5.32
CA GLN A 413 9.53 34.03 -6.77
C GLN A 413 10.05 35.36 -7.31
N ASP A 414 9.42 36.49 -6.95
CA ASP A 414 9.86 37.82 -7.36
C ASP A 414 11.29 38.13 -6.89
N ALA A 415 11.62 37.74 -5.65
CA ALA A 415 12.97 37.88 -5.11
C ALA A 415 14.00 37.04 -5.86
N ALA A 416 13.63 35.82 -6.26
CA ALA A 416 14.49 34.93 -7.04
C ALA A 416 14.74 35.47 -8.45
N GLU A 417 13.70 35.91 -9.14
CA GLU A 417 13.80 36.50 -10.48
C GLU A 417 14.63 37.80 -10.46
N ALA A 418 14.37 38.70 -9.50
CA ALA A 418 15.16 39.93 -9.35
C ALA A 418 16.63 39.66 -8.97
N ALA A 419 16.92 38.56 -8.28
CA ALA A 419 18.30 38.16 -8.00
C ALA A 419 18.99 37.61 -9.27
N ILE A 420 18.28 36.83 -10.08
CA ILE A 420 18.77 36.34 -11.37
C ILE A 420 19.04 37.51 -12.33
N ASP A 421 18.12 38.46 -12.45
CA ASP A 421 18.29 39.61 -13.35
C ASP A 421 19.49 40.48 -12.94
N ARG A 422 19.71 40.67 -11.63
CA ARG A 422 20.92 41.34 -11.11
C ARG A 422 22.19 40.54 -11.39
N TYR A 423 22.15 39.22 -11.24
CA TYR A 423 23.29 38.37 -11.60
C TYR A 423 23.63 38.50 -13.09
N LEU A 424 22.63 38.46 -13.97
CA LEU A 424 22.82 38.56 -15.42
C LEU A 424 23.28 39.95 -15.87
N THR A 425 22.81 41.01 -15.21
CA THR A 425 23.11 42.40 -15.62
C THR A 425 24.44 42.91 -15.04
N SER A 426 24.69 42.65 -13.75
CA SER A 426 25.83 43.22 -13.02
C SER A 426 26.78 42.19 -12.43
N GLY A 427 26.57 40.89 -12.66
CA GLY A 427 27.38 39.83 -12.06
C GLY A 427 27.21 39.72 -10.54
N THR A 428 26.17 40.34 -9.97
CA THR A 428 25.95 40.37 -8.52
C THR A 428 25.62 38.97 -8.01
N ALA A 429 26.38 38.50 -7.03
CA ALA A 429 26.19 37.18 -6.44
C ALA A 429 24.77 37.02 -5.85
N ILE A 430 24.12 35.89 -6.13
CA ILE A 430 22.83 35.53 -5.55
C ILE A 430 23.08 35.04 -4.11
N GLU A 431 22.25 35.51 -3.18
CA GLU A 431 22.34 35.12 -1.78
C GLU A 431 22.31 33.59 -1.62
N PRO A 432 23.21 32.96 -0.84
CA PRO A 432 23.36 31.50 -0.81
C PRO A 432 22.11 30.71 -0.44
N SER A 433 21.28 31.21 0.49
CA SER A 433 20.01 30.57 0.88
C SER A 433 19.00 30.60 -0.27
N LEU A 434 18.85 31.73 -0.95
CA LEU A 434 18.01 31.89 -2.14
C LEU A 434 18.52 31.03 -3.30
N LYS A 435 19.83 31.03 -3.56
CA LYS A 435 20.47 30.18 -4.58
C LYS A 435 20.18 28.70 -4.34
N ARG A 436 20.22 28.27 -3.08
CA ARG A 436 19.84 26.91 -2.70
C ARG A 436 18.36 26.63 -2.95
N LYS A 437 17.46 27.54 -2.57
CA LYS A 437 16.03 27.38 -2.86
C LYS A 437 15.76 27.23 -4.35
N ILE A 438 16.38 28.07 -5.19
CA ILE A 438 16.28 27.98 -6.65
C ILE A 438 16.77 26.60 -7.14
N ARG A 439 17.84 26.05 -6.58
CA ARG A 439 18.36 24.73 -6.98
C ARG A 439 17.46 23.54 -6.60
N GLU A 440 16.76 23.62 -5.47
CA GLU A 440 16.04 22.47 -4.88
C GLU A 440 14.52 22.51 -5.12
N ILE A 441 13.93 23.66 -5.45
CA ILE A 441 12.50 23.81 -5.74
C ILE A 441 12.33 23.93 -7.26
N VAL A 442 11.55 23.03 -7.87
CA VAL A 442 11.32 23.00 -9.34
C VAL A 442 10.77 24.34 -9.82
N ASP A 443 9.61 24.74 -9.28
CA ASP A 443 8.83 25.89 -9.75
C ASP A 443 9.48 27.24 -9.48
N LEU A 444 10.44 27.31 -8.54
CA LEU A 444 11.07 28.56 -8.17
C LEU A 444 12.09 28.99 -9.22
N ALA A 445 11.81 30.08 -9.92
CA ALA A 445 12.68 30.68 -10.95
C ALA A 445 13.17 29.67 -12.02
N PRO A 446 12.28 29.12 -12.86
CA PRO A 446 12.63 28.16 -13.91
C PRO A 446 13.63 28.73 -14.92
N ARG A 447 13.67 30.06 -15.09
CA ARG A 447 14.65 30.79 -15.90
C ARG A 447 16.10 30.49 -15.52
N ALA A 448 16.35 30.07 -14.27
CA ALA A 448 17.66 29.63 -13.82
C ALA A 448 18.24 28.48 -14.66
N GLY A 449 17.40 27.56 -15.15
CA GLY A 449 17.83 26.42 -15.96
C GLY A 449 17.76 26.65 -17.47
N THR A 450 17.27 27.80 -17.93
CA THR A 450 16.96 28.05 -19.35
C THR A 450 17.57 29.32 -19.91
N THR A 451 18.10 30.22 -19.07
CA THR A 451 18.58 31.52 -19.55
C THR A 451 19.99 31.45 -20.16
N SER A 452 20.95 30.89 -19.42
CA SER A 452 22.32 30.73 -19.89
C SER A 452 23.04 29.58 -19.18
N ARG A 453 24.14 29.13 -19.80
CA ARG A 453 25.01 28.08 -19.27
C ARG A 453 25.67 28.51 -17.95
N GLU A 454 26.15 29.74 -17.90
CA GLU A 454 26.88 30.33 -16.79
C GLU A 454 25.99 30.46 -15.55
N LEU A 455 24.76 30.97 -15.73
CA LEU A 455 23.79 31.06 -14.64
C LEU A 455 23.45 29.67 -14.10
N SER A 456 23.18 28.71 -14.99
CA SER A 456 22.83 27.35 -14.59
C SER A 456 23.97 26.70 -13.77
N LEU A 457 25.21 26.84 -14.21
CA LEU A 457 26.40 26.39 -13.47
C LEU A 457 26.54 27.10 -12.12
N TYR A 458 26.33 28.41 -12.09
CA TYR A 458 26.41 29.21 -10.87
C TYR A 458 25.36 28.80 -9.83
N ILE A 459 24.15 28.44 -10.25
CA ILE A 459 23.12 27.91 -9.35
C ILE A 459 23.50 26.53 -8.81
N LEU A 460 24.14 25.68 -9.62
CA LEU A 460 24.63 24.37 -9.21
C LEU A 460 25.84 24.45 -8.25
N GLU A 461 26.61 25.53 -8.31
CA GLU A 461 27.76 25.77 -7.45
C GLU A 461 27.40 25.83 -5.94
N ARG A 462 28.20 25.15 -5.11
CA ARG A 462 28.17 25.21 -3.64
C ARG A 462 29.51 25.75 -3.14
N THR A 463 30.15 25.04 -2.21
CA THR A 463 31.60 25.16 -1.99
C THR A 463 32.39 24.58 -3.17
N TYR A 464 31.78 23.65 -3.89
CA TYR A 464 32.30 22.96 -5.08
C TYR A 464 31.21 22.94 -6.16
N GLN A 465 31.60 22.83 -7.42
CA GLN A 465 30.70 22.59 -8.53
C GLN A 465 30.28 21.12 -8.53
N ILE A 466 29.04 20.84 -8.12
CA ILE A 466 28.52 19.47 -8.06
C ILE A 466 27.15 19.39 -8.72
N CYS A 467 26.86 18.27 -9.37
CA CYS A 467 25.57 18.04 -10.00
C CYS A 467 24.47 17.83 -8.94
N ARG A 468 23.19 17.94 -9.34
CA ARG A 468 22.05 17.76 -8.42
C ARG A 468 22.05 16.39 -7.74
N HIS A 469 22.32 15.33 -8.50
CA HIS A 469 22.36 13.96 -7.97
C HIS A 469 23.38 13.81 -6.84
N HIS A 470 24.66 14.14 -7.10
CA HIS A 470 25.69 14.09 -6.05
C HIS A 470 25.46 15.11 -4.94
N GLY A 471 24.83 16.24 -5.25
CA GLY A 471 24.43 17.22 -4.26
C GLY A 471 23.36 16.71 -3.28
N ARG A 472 22.45 15.86 -3.74
CA ARG A 472 21.37 15.26 -2.93
C ARG A 472 21.84 14.05 -2.14
N TYR A 473 22.59 13.16 -2.79
CA TYR A 473 23.02 11.90 -2.20
C TYR A 473 24.35 11.98 -1.47
N ARG A 474 24.88 13.19 -1.19
CA ARG A 474 26.15 13.41 -0.47
C ARG A 474 26.13 12.79 0.93
N THR A 475 26.42 11.49 1.04
CA THR A 475 26.79 10.83 2.29
C THR A 475 28.32 10.74 2.35
N GLU A 476 28.88 10.50 3.54
CA GLU A 476 30.33 10.29 3.64
C GLU A 476 30.81 9.12 2.76
N ASP A 477 29.92 8.16 2.49
CA ASP A 477 30.15 6.97 1.65
C ASP A 477 29.70 7.12 0.18
N SER A 478 28.90 8.14 -0.18
CA SER A 478 28.34 8.24 -1.54
C SER A 478 29.36 8.65 -2.59
N PHE A 479 30.50 9.20 -2.18
CA PHE A 479 31.67 9.38 -3.05
C PHE A 479 32.27 8.03 -3.51
N ALA A 480 31.81 6.91 -2.95
CA ALA A 480 32.31 5.58 -3.30
C ALA A 480 31.68 5.01 -4.57
N LYS A 481 30.59 5.58 -5.09
CA LYS A 481 30.00 5.15 -6.37
C LYS A 481 30.66 5.92 -7.52
N HIS A 482 31.78 5.38 -7.95
CA HIS A 482 32.55 5.86 -9.10
C HIS A 482 32.42 4.85 -10.23
N ASP A 483 32.70 5.28 -11.46
CA ASP A 483 32.72 4.37 -12.59
C ASP A 483 33.73 3.25 -12.34
N THR A 484 33.29 2.03 -12.60
CA THR A 484 34.13 0.84 -12.57
C THR A 484 34.14 0.22 -13.96
N VAL A 485 35.03 -0.73 -14.20
CA VAL A 485 35.12 -1.48 -15.46
C VAL A 485 33.79 -2.14 -15.85
N ILE A 486 32.95 -2.47 -14.87
CA ILE A 486 31.66 -3.16 -15.06
C ILE A 486 30.44 -2.25 -14.88
N SER A 487 30.62 -1.01 -14.41
CA SER A 487 29.51 -0.09 -14.13
C SER A 487 29.87 1.33 -14.54
N ILE A 488 29.23 1.80 -15.61
CA ILE A 488 29.19 3.23 -15.97
C ILE A 488 28.04 3.83 -15.15
N GLU A 489 28.33 4.30 -13.94
CA GLU A 489 27.34 5.01 -13.12
C GLU A 489 27.32 6.52 -13.40
N GLY A 490 28.35 7.04 -14.08
CA GLY A 490 28.62 8.43 -14.43
C GLY A 490 29.30 9.21 -13.31
N VAL A 491 30.51 8.75 -12.99
CA VAL A 491 31.69 9.44 -12.42
C VAL A 491 31.40 10.48 -11.32
N GLY A 492 31.27 9.97 -10.09
CA GLY A 492 31.73 10.65 -8.89
C GLY A 492 33.27 10.59 -8.80
N TYR A 493 33.99 11.71 -8.69
CA TYR A 493 35.37 11.62 -8.19
C TYR A 493 35.35 11.05 -6.77
N ARG A 494 36.31 10.18 -6.42
CA ARG A 494 36.42 9.66 -5.05
C ARG A 494 36.68 10.81 -4.07
N LYS A 495 36.33 10.65 -2.79
CA LYS A 495 36.50 11.69 -1.76
C LYS A 495 37.96 12.15 -1.60
N ASP A 496 38.91 11.27 -1.90
CA ASP A 496 40.36 11.49 -1.88
C ASP A 496 40.91 12.01 -3.22
N TYR A 497 40.06 12.28 -4.21
CA TYR A 497 40.48 12.88 -5.47
C TYR A 497 40.90 14.34 -5.24
N THR A 498 42.21 14.55 -5.19
CA THR A 498 42.84 15.87 -4.99
C THR A 498 43.12 16.60 -6.28
N CYS A 499 42.93 15.95 -7.42
CA CYS A 499 43.15 16.55 -8.73
C CYS A 499 42.01 17.53 -9.06
N ARG A 500 42.35 18.57 -9.82
CA ARG A 500 41.35 19.48 -10.39
C ARG A 500 40.45 18.67 -11.34
N ALA A 501 39.16 18.97 -11.35
CA ALA A 501 38.25 18.40 -12.34
C ALA A 501 38.80 18.59 -13.75
N ALA A 502 38.65 17.55 -14.58
CA ALA A 502 39.01 17.63 -15.98
C ALA A 502 38.19 18.73 -16.67
N GLU A 503 38.74 19.33 -17.73
CA GLU A 503 37.99 20.30 -18.52
C GLU A 503 36.67 19.69 -19.00
N GLY A 504 35.60 20.50 -18.97
CA GLY A 504 34.24 20.02 -19.28
C GLY A 504 33.56 19.20 -18.18
N HIS A 505 34.20 19.01 -17.01
CA HIS A 505 33.63 18.24 -15.90
C HIS A 505 33.48 19.10 -14.63
N LEU A 506 32.51 18.73 -13.80
CA LEU A 506 32.27 19.32 -12.48
C LEU A 506 33.26 18.74 -11.45
N ASP A 507 33.37 19.35 -10.26
CA ASP A 507 34.17 18.82 -9.14
C ASP A 507 33.64 17.49 -8.60
N CYS A 508 32.40 17.12 -8.95
CA CYS A 508 31.91 15.78 -8.69
C CYS A 508 32.31 14.76 -9.76
N GLY A 509 33.02 15.13 -10.84
CA GLY A 509 33.42 14.22 -11.93
C GLY A 509 32.39 14.05 -13.05
N CYS A 510 31.17 14.57 -12.89
CA CYS A 510 30.15 14.51 -13.94
C CYS A 510 30.45 15.52 -15.06
N SER A 511 30.15 15.17 -16.31
CA SER A 511 30.15 16.12 -17.44
C SER A 511 29.24 17.32 -17.11
N ILE A 512 29.75 18.52 -17.38
CA ILE A 512 29.01 19.78 -17.23
C ILE A 512 27.74 19.73 -18.09
N GLU A 513 27.86 19.29 -19.34
CA GLU A 513 26.72 19.24 -20.28
C GLU A 513 25.59 18.36 -19.74
N LEU A 514 25.91 17.14 -19.29
CA LEU A 514 24.91 16.23 -18.73
C LEU A 514 24.26 16.79 -17.46
N ALA A 515 25.05 17.39 -16.57
CA ALA A 515 24.52 18.01 -15.35
C ALA A 515 23.59 19.20 -15.65
N LEU A 516 23.87 19.94 -16.72
CA LEU A 516 23.03 21.05 -17.17
C LEU A 516 21.75 20.57 -17.87
N PHE A 517 21.78 19.47 -18.64
CA PHE A 517 20.56 18.82 -19.12
C PHE A 517 19.66 18.38 -17.96
N ASP A 518 20.22 17.72 -16.94
CA ASP A 518 19.47 17.33 -15.73
C ASP A 518 18.87 18.53 -15.00
N PHE A 519 19.60 19.65 -14.93
CA PHE A 519 19.08 20.86 -14.32
C PHE A 519 17.97 21.51 -15.16
N PHE A 520 18.14 21.54 -16.48
CA PHE A 520 17.12 22.02 -17.41
C PHE A 520 15.83 21.19 -17.31
N TRP A 521 15.92 19.85 -17.36
CA TRP A 521 14.76 18.96 -17.22
C TRP A 521 14.08 19.15 -15.87
N PHE A 522 14.87 19.21 -14.79
CA PHE A 522 14.34 19.50 -13.46
C PHE A 522 13.53 20.80 -13.41
N LYS A 523 13.97 21.85 -14.10
CA LYS A 523 13.31 23.16 -14.10
C LYS A 523 12.15 23.30 -15.06
N THR A 524 12.04 22.45 -16.07
CA THR A 524 11.11 22.67 -17.18
C THR A 524 10.15 21.51 -17.42
N TRP A 525 10.49 20.29 -17.00
CA TRP A 525 9.68 19.13 -17.26
C TRP A 525 8.61 18.96 -16.19
N SER A 526 7.38 18.79 -16.67
CA SER A 526 6.26 18.30 -15.88
C SER A 526 5.38 17.43 -16.76
N VAL A 527 4.99 16.28 -16.23
CA VAL A 527 4.11 15.33 -16.90
C VAL A 527 2.68 15.56 -16.43
N GLY A 528 1.72 15.50 -17.35
CA GLY A 528 0.28 15.55 -17.03
C GLY A 528 -0.33 14.16 -17.13
N LEU A 529 -1.44 13.93 -16.43
CA LEU A 529 -2.25 12.74 -16.66
C LEU A 529 -2.85 12.79 -18.08
N SER A 530 -2.88 11.64 -18.76
CA SER A 530 -3.46 11.51 -20.10
C SER A 530 -5.00 11.62 -20.11
N HIS A 531 -5.63 11.58 -18.94
CA HIS A 531 -7.07 11.65 -18.81
C HIS A 531 -7.58 13.08 -19.10
N PRO A 532 -8.46 13.28 -20.10
CA PRO A 532 -8.84 14.63 -20.57
C PRO A 532 -9.51 15.50 -19.50
N ASN A 533 -10.12 14.89 -18.50
CA ASN A 533 -10.80 15.60 -17.40
C ASN A 533 -9.93 15.83 -16.15
N VAL A 534 -8.64 15.47 -16.17
CA VAL A 534 -7.77 15.63 -15.00
C VAL A 534 -6.57 16.50 -15.36
N THR A 535 -6.53 17.72 -14.81
CA THR A 535 -5.47 18.71 -15.07
C THR A 535 -4.33 18.64 -14.05
N ILE A 536 -4.06 17.46 -13.51
CA ILE A 536 -2.95 17.27 -12.56
C ILE A 536 -1.66 17.15 -13.36
N ARG A 537 -0.66 17.95 -12.98
CA ARG A 537 0.71 17.84 -13.48
C ARG A 537 1.64 17.48 -12.33
N GLU A 538 2.60 16.63 -12.61
CA GLU A 538 3.66 16.23 -11.69
C GLU A 538 5.02 16.65 -12.27
N ASP A 539 5.84 17.27 -11.44
CA ASP A 539 7.23 17.61 -11.76
C ASP A 539 8.18 16.46 -11.39
N LEU A 540 9.47 16.61 -11.66
CA LEU A 540 10.50 15.68 -11.16
C LEU A 540 10.69 15.75 -9.63
N LYS A 541 9.87 16.54 -8.94
CA LYS A 541 9.83 16.62 -7.49
C LYS A 541 11.19 16.91 -6.88
N CYS A 542 11.69 15.93 -6.18
CA CYS A 542 12.98 15.92 -5.52
C CYS A 542 13.87 14.85 -6.16
N ASP A 543 13.34 14.09 -7.11
CA ASP A 543 14.06 13.02 -7.76
C ASP A 543 15.16 13.63 -8.64
N THR A 544 16.25 12.89 -8.71
CA THR A 544 17.40 13.24 -9.53
C THR A 544 17.66 12.06 -10.43
N ILE A 545 17.88 12.34 -11.72
CA ILE A 545 18.13 11.27 -12.67
C ILE A 545 19.53 10.72 -12.38
N PRO A 546 19.66 9.40 -12.08
CA PRO A 546 20.96 8.76 -11.89
C PRO A 546 21.88 9.04 -13.09
N PRO A 547 23.19 9.24 -12.89
CA PRO A 547 24.02 9.77 -13.97
C PRO A 547 24.07 8.84 -15.20
N ARG A 548 24.01 7.52 -15.03
CA ARG A 548 23.81 6.56 -16.14
C ARG A 548 22.56 6.85 -16.98
N LEU A 549 21.39 6.94 -16.34
CA LEU A 549 20.12 7.20 -17.04
C LEU A 549 20.12 8.59 -17.69
N ARG A 550 20.76 9.56 -17.03
CA ARG A 550 20.92 10.92 -17.56
C ARG A 550 21.75 10.91 -18.83
N SER A 551 22.84 10.15 -18.91
CA SER A 551 23.62 9.98 -20.14
C SER A 551 22.75 9.39 -21.25
N PHE A 552 21.99 8.33 -20.96
CA PHE A 552 21.06 7.73 -21.93
C PHE A 552 20.03 8.74 -22.43
N PHE A 553 19.40 9.50 -21.53
CA PHE A 553 18.40 10.49 -21.91
C PHE A 553 19.02 11.66 -22.69
N ALA A 554 20.20 12.12 -22.32
CA ALA A 554 20.87 13.22 -23.02
C ALA A 554 21.30 12.80 -24.42
N GLU A 555 21.87 11.61 -24.58
CA GLU A 555 22.22 11.06 -25.90
C GLU A 555 20.98 10.84 -26.75
N ALA A 556 19.91 10.25 -26.20
CA ALA A 556 18.65 10.10 -26.93
C ALA A 556 18.05 11.46 -27.33
N TYR A 557 18.12 12.47 -26.45
CA TYR A 557 17.61 13.80 -26.71
C TYR A 557 18.40 14.52 -27.82
N LYS A 558 19.74 14.37 -27.82
CA LYS A 558 20.61 14.90 -28.87
C LYS A 558 20.41 14.17 -30.20
N PHE A 559 20.36 12.84 -30.17
CA PHE A 559 20.32 12.01 -31.36
C PHE A 559 18.93 12.01 -32.03
N ILE A 560 17.87 11.72 -31.26
CA ILE A 560 16.50 11.66 -31.78
C ILE A 560 15.95 13.07 -31.93
N GLY A 561 16.15 13.87 -30.89
CA GLY A 561 15.62 15.23 -30.84
C GLY A 561 16.40 16.18 -31.73
N MET A 562 17.63 15.89 -32.15
CA MET A 562 18.51 16.82 -32.87
C MET A 562 18.64 18.18 -32.16
N VAL A 563 18.53 18.21 -30.82
CA VAL A 563 18.63 19.41 -29.99
C VAL A 563 19.82 19.27 -29.05
N THR A 564 20.70 20.26 -29.06
CA THR A 564 21.84 20.37 -28.15
C THR A 564 21.47 21.24 -26.94
N LEU A 565 22.31 21.21 -25.91
CA LEU A 565 22.10 22.03 -24.73
C LEU A 565 22.06 23.53 -25.05
N ASP A 566 22.86 23.99 -26.02
CA ASP A 566 22.95 25.40 -26.38
C ASP A 566 21.66 25.92 -27.04
N ASP A 567 20.90 25.05 -27.70
CA ASP A 567 19.60 25.42 -28.27
C ASP A 567 18.55 25.65 -27.18
N LEU A 568 18.70 24.95 -26.05
CA LEU A 568 17.80 25.05 -24.90
C LEU A 568 17.97 26.35 -24.12
N PHE A 569 19.11 27.04 -24.28
CA PHE A 569 19.29 28.34 -23.66
C PHE A 569 18.62 29.44 -24.49
N ALA A 570 17.78 30.22 -23.82
CA ALA A 570 17.11 31.40 -24.35
C ALA A 570 16.76 32.36 -23.22
N LEU A 571 17.09 33.66 -23.39
CA LEU A 571 16.69 34.72 -22.46
C LEU A 571 15.18 34.75 -22.18
N LYS A 572 14.37 34.36 -23.17
CA LYS A 572 12.91 34.33 -23.12
C LYS A 572 12.36 32.92 -23.31
N TRP A 573 12.81 31.99 -22.47
CA TRP A 573 12.21 30.65 -22.45
C TRP A 573 10.72 30.72 -22.07
N GLY A 574 9.87 29.97 -22.77
CA GLY A 574 8.43 29.92 -22.51
C GLY A 574 7.61 31.07 -23.13
N THR A 575 8.24 32.05 -23.79
CA THR A 575 7.49 33.02 -24.61
C THR A 575 7.09 32.42 -25.95
N GLU A 576 6.06 32.99 -26.59
CA GLU A 576 5.68 32.63 -27.96
C GLU A 576 6.92 32.59 -28.87
N GLY A 577 7.09 31.47 -29.58
CA GLY A 577 8.19 31.26 -30.52
C GLY A 577 9.35 30.38 -30.05
N CYS A 578 9.55 30.16 -28.74
CA CYS A 578 10.66 29.30 -28.27
C CYS A 578 10.54 27.86 -28.79
N HIS A 579 9.35 27.27 -28.71
CA HIS A 579 9.09 25.94 -29.27
C HIS A 579 9.21 25.91 -30.81
N ASN A 580 8.82 26.99 -31.49
CA ASN A 580 8.95 27.07 -32.94
C ASN A 580 10.42 27.16 -33.35
N ARG A 581 11.25 27.94 -32.64
CA ARG A 581 12.70 27.98 -32.83
C ARG A 581 13.30 26.58 -32.70
N LEU A 582 12.98 25.86 -31.63
CA LEU A 582 13.48 24.50 -31.43
C LEU A 582 13.04 23.58 -32.57
N ARG A 583 11.75 23.57 -32.93
CA ARG A 583 11.25 22.77 -34.06
C ARG A 583 11.93 23.11 -35.38
N LEU A 584 12.19 24.38 -35.65
CA LEU A 584 12.91 24.80 -36.86
C LEU A 584 14.35 24.31 -36.86
N LEU A 585 15.06 24.38 -35.73
CA LEU A 585 16.40 23.81 -35.59
C LEU A 585 16.40 22.29 -35.79
N GLN A 586 15.40 21.59 -35.25
CA GLN A 586 15.22 20.16 -35.44
C GLN A 586 15.01 19.81 -36.92
N ILE A 587 14.10 20.53 -37.60
CA ILE A 587 13.83 20.34 -39.03
C ILE A 587 15.09 20.60 -39.85
N ALA A 588 15.81 21.70 -39.57
CA ALA A 588 17.03 22.05 -40.29
C ALA A 588 18.11 20.95 -40.16
N ARG A 589 18.40 20.50 -38.94
CA ARG A 589 19.41 19.45 -38.69
C ARG A 589 19.00 18.09 -39.21
N MET A 590 17.71 17.75 -39.10
CA MET A 590 17.20 16.50 -39.67
C MET A 590 17.32 16.52 -41.20
N THR A 591 17.05 17.66 -41.82
CA THR A 591 17.19 17.85 -43.26
C THR A 591 18.65 17.72 -43.70
N GLU A 592 19.57 18.39 -43.00
CA GLU A 592 21.01 18.28 -43.22
C GLU A 592 21.47 16.81 -43.09
N TYR A 593 21.04 16.12 -42.03
CA TYR A 593 21.34 14.71 -41.82
C TYR A 593 20.84 13.82 -42.98
N LEU A 594 19.61 14.03 -43.46
CA LEU A 594 19.05 13.28 -44.59
C LEU A 594 19.78 13.58 -45.90
N GLN A 595 20.14 14.85 -46.15
CA GLN A 595 20.93 15.26 -47.32
C GLN A 595 22.31 14.61 -47.31
N LEU A 596 22.97 14.52 -46.14
CA LEU A 596 24.24 13.80 -45.98
C LEU A 596 24.11 12.29 -46.29
N GLN A 597 22.92 11.71 -46.16
CA GLN A 597 22.62 10.33 -46.57
C GLN A 597 22.20 10.21 -48.04
N GLY A 598 22.27 11.30 -48.83
CA GLY A 598 21.87 11.32 -50.24
C GLY A 598 20.36 11.41 -50.45
N VAL A 599 19.58 11.70 -49.42
CA VAL A 599 18.12 11.86 -49.52
C VAL A 599 17.81 13.32 -49.87
N SER A 600 17.17 13.53 -51.03
CA SER A 600 16.68 14.85 -51.42
C SER A 600 15.43 15.23 -50.63
N VAL A 601 15.43 16.40 -49.98
CA VAL A 601 14.31 16.96 -49.23
C VAL A 601 13.74 18.17 -49.97
N PRO A 602 12.64 18.02 -50.73
CA PRO A 602 12.06 19.12 -51.51
C PRO A 602 11.70 20.33 -50.64
N GLY A 603 12.00 21.53 -51.12
CA GLY A 603 11.73 22.79 -50.41
C GLY A 603 12.83 23.21 -49.41
N PHE A 604 13.81 22.35 -49.18
CA PHE A 604 15.03 22.66 -48.42
C PHE A 604 16.22 22.34 -49.31
N LEU A 605 16.46 23.16 -50.34
CA LEU A 605 17.64 23.01 -51.17
C LEU A 605 18.82 23.61 -50.41
N GLY A 606 19.72 22.74 -49.94
CA GLY A 606 21.01 23.16 -49.42
C GLY A 606 21.71 23.94 -50.51
N GLU A 607 21.93 25.23 -50.24
CA GLU A 607 22.65 26.17 -51.10
C GLU A 607 22.46 25.89 -52.60
N GLN A 608 21.37 26.43 -53.18
CA GLN A 608 21.60 27.01 -54.49
C GLN A 608 22.74 28.02 -54.27
N GLU A 609 23.92 27.70 -54.79
CA GLU A 609 25.01 28.65 -54.95
C GLU A 609 24.37 29.89 -55.60
N TYR A 610 24.04 30.87 -54.78
CA TYR A 610 23.80 32.21 -55.28
C TYR A 610 25.18 32.64 -55.76
N GLU A 611 25.45 32.46 -57.06
CA GLU A 611 26.41 33.28 -57.77
C GLU A 611 26.02 34.73 -57.45
N VAL A 612 26.67 35.29 -56.43
CA VAL A 612 26.57 36.71 -56.14
C VAL A 612 27.28 37.38 -57.30
N ASP A 613 26.50 37.75 -58.31
CA ASP A 613 26.94 38.47 -59.48
C ASP A 613 27.62 39.76 -58.97
N ALA A 614 28.96 39.78 -59.00
CA ALA A 614 29.82 40.83 -58.42
C ALA A 614 29.73 42.16 -59.19
N GLY A 615 28.65 42.37 -59.96
CA GLY A 615 28.50 43.42 -60.96
C GLY A 615 27.73 44.66 -60.53
N VAL A 616 27.37 44.85 -59.25
CA VAL A 616 26.68 46.07 -58.80
C VAL A 616 27.18 46.56 -57.44
N VAL A 617 28.43 47.03 -57.42
CA VAL A 617 28.84 48.11 -56.53
C VAL A 617 29.57 49.14 -57.39
N ALA A 618 28.85 50.18 -57.79
CA ALA A 618 29.35 51.43 -58.35
C ALA A 618 28.90 52.58 -57.45
#